data_AF-A0A847EQL7-F1
#
_entry.id   AF-A0A847EQL7-F1
#
_cell.length_a   1.000
_cell.length_b   1.000
_cell.length_c   1.000
_cell.angle_alpha   90.00
_cell.angle_beta   90.00
_cell.angle_gamma   90.00
#
_symmetry.space_group_name_H-M   'P 1'
#
loop_
_entity.id
_entity.type
_entity.pdbx_description
1 polymer ?
#
loop_
_entity_poly.entity_id
_entity_poly.type
_entity_poly.pdbx_seq_one_letter_code
_entity_poly.pdbx_strand_id
1 'polypeptide(L)'
;ASEARKAERAKQHEATREAKEAMVGEAEALASGNDWRGGVNRFRQLLEDWKKLPRIDRATDDALWHRFSSARTTYTRRRKAQFAEQSARWGEAKAVKEQIIEEARSLADSTDWGPTSGAFRDLMTRWKAAGSAAREHDDKLWAEFRGLQDQFFGARTAAQSAQDEEFSGNLVAKEELLAKAEASIVPVKDVESARAAFRTFLEEYHALGKVPRDAMRGLDNRVRAIEQAVRKAEEDEWKRTDPEARQRAEETVAMLSAEIDKLAAKAEKAEARGDQQAAKKAQDSIATYQTWLDQAKATLADFTR
;
A
#
# COMPACT_ATOMS: atom_id res chain seq x y z
N ALA A 1 -89.87 46.84 14.10
CA ALA A 1 -89.15 45.91 15.00
C ALA A 1 -88.99 44.48 14.42
N SER A 2 -90.01 43.91 13.75
CA SER A 2 -89.93 42.56 13.16
C SER A 2 -88.95 42.46 11.98
N GLU A 3 -89.01 43.41 11.04
CA GLU A 3 -88.13 43.41 9.86
C GLU A 3 -86.65 43.64 10.21
N ALA A 4 -86.36 44.55 11.14
CA ALA A 4 -85.00 44.79 11.63
C ALA A 4 -84.38 43.53 12.28
N ARG A 5 -85.16 42.75 13.05
CA ARG A 5 -84.71 41.48 13.63
C ARG A 5 -84.49 40.39 12.57
N LYS A 6 -85.32 40.36 11.52
CA LYS A 6 -85.18 39.43 10.39
C LYS A 6 -83.92 39.75 9.56
N ALA A 7 -83.66 41.02 9.29
CA ALA A 7 -82.45 41.49 8.62
C ALA A 7 -81.18 41.21 9.43
N GLU A 8 -81.21 41.43 10.74
CA GLU A 8 -80.08 41.14 11.64
C GLU A 8 -79.76 39.64 11.69
N ARG A 9 -80.78 38.78 11.78
CA ARG A 9 -80.59 37.32 11.71
C ARG A 9 -80.02 36.89 10.36
N ALA A 10 -80.47 37.47 9.25
CA ALA A 10 -79.94 37.15 7.94
C ALA A 10 -78.45 37.50 7.83
N LYS A 11 -78.04 38.67 8.31
CA LYS A 11 -76.62 39.08 8.37
C LYS A 11 -75.78 38.15 9.26
N GLN A 12 -76.31 37.74 10.42
CA GLN A 12 -75.61 36.79 11.30
C GLN A 12 -75.47 35.40 10.67
N HIS A 13 -76.48 34.94 9.94
CA HIS A 13 -76.42 33.67 9.19
C HIS A 13 -75.40 33.74 8.04
N GLU A 14 -75.34 34.85 7.31
CA GLU A 14 -74.38 35.10 6.24
C GLU A 14 -72.94 35.14 6.78
N ALA A 15 -72.68 35.94 7.82
CA ALA A 15 -71.36 36.00 8.46
C ALA A 15 -70.91 34.65 9.02
N THR A 16 -71.85 33.85 9.54
CA THR A 16 -71.56 32.50 10.03
C THR A 16 -71.24 31.54 8.89
N ARG A 17 -71.94 31.67 7.75
CA ARG A 17 -71.65 30.89 6.54
C ARG A 17 -70.27 31.21 6.00
N GLU A 18 -69.93 32.49 5.85
CA GLU A 18 -68.61 32.94 5.40
C GLU A 18 -67.48 32.43 6.32
N ALA A 19 -67.67 32.52 7.64
CA ALA A 19 -66.70 31.99 8.59
C ALA A 19 -66.50 30.47 8.45
N LYS A 20 -67.59 29.71 8.28
CA LYS A 20 -67.53 28.26 8.04
C LYS A 20 -66.88 27.93 6.69
N GLU A 21 -67.17 28.68 5.64
CA GLU A 21 -66.53 28.53 4.32
C GLU A 21 -65.03 28.80 4.38
N ALA A 22 -64.60 29.84 5.10
CA ALA A 22 -63.18 30.12 5.32
C ALA A 22 -62.49 28.98 6.09
N MET A 23 -63.13 28.44 7.14
CA MET A 23 -62.61 27.28 7.88
C MET A 23 -62.50 26.02 7.00
N VAL A 24 -63.46 25.79 6.10
CA VAL A 24 -63.41 24.69 5.12
C VAL A 24 -62.28 24.89 4.12
N GLY A 25 -62.13 26.08 3.56
CA GLY A 25 -61.05 26.39 2.61
C GLY A 25 -59.68 26.19 3.24
N GLU A 26 -59.51 26.61 4.50
CA GLU A 26 -58.27 26.35 5.23
C GLU A 26 -58.06 24.86 5.52
N ALA A 27 -59.09 24.14 5.93
CA ALA A 27 -59.02 22.69 6.12
C ALA A 27 -58.61 21.96 4.84
N GLU A 28 -59.14 22.36 3.68
CA GLU A 28 -58.80 21.82 2.37
C GLU A 28 -57.34 22.14 1.99
N ALA A 29 -56.85 23.35 2.28
CA ALA A 29 -55.44 23.72 2.09
C ALA A 29 -54.50 22.94 3.02
N LEU A 30 -54.88 22.73 4.28
CA LEU A 30 -54.11 21.89 5.21
C LEU A 30 -54.10 20.42 4.76
N ALA A 31 -55.20 19.93 4.18
CA ALA A 31 -55.30 18.58 3.66
C ALA A 31 -54.44 18.33 2.42
N SER A 32 -54.14 19.35 1.63
CA SER A 32 -53.21 19.30 0.49
C SER A 32 -51.75 19.55 0.90
N GLY A 33 -51.50 20.29 1.99
CA GLY A 33 -50.18 20.58 2.53
C GLY A 33 -49.42 19.38 3.13
N ASN A 34 -48.18 19.65 3.53
CA ASN A 34 -47.25 18.67 4.13
C ASN A 34 -46.83 19.04 5.57
N ASP A 35 -47.52 19.99 6.22
CA ASP A 35 -47.30 20.28 7.63
C ASP A 35 -47.97 19.23 8.51
N TRP A 36 -47.25 18.14 8.76
CA TRP A 36 -47.72 17.00 9.55
C TRP A 36 -47.73 17.23 11.06
N ARG A 37 -47.06 18.30 11.54
CA ARG A 37 -46.96 18.64 12.98
C ARG A 37 -47.93 19.74 13.36
N GLY A 38 -47.91 20.88 12.67
CA GLY A 38 -48.80 22.00 12.93
C GLY A 38 -50.23 21.75 12.45
N GLY A 39 -50.41 21.03 11.34
CA GLY A 39 -51.73 20.74 10.78
C GLY A 39 -52.68 20.02 11.75
N VAL A 40 -52.18 19.09 12.58
CA VAL A 40 -53.00 18.42 13.62
C VAL A 40 -53.57 19.43 14.62
N ASN A 41 -52.73 20.35 15.10
CA ASN A 41 -53.16 21.37 16.05
C ASN A 41 -54.10 22.36 15.38
N ARG A 42 -53.88 22.69 14.11
CA ARG A 42 -54.76 23.59 13.37
C ARG A 42 -56.13 22.98 13.10
N PHE A 43 -56.22 21.71 12.72
CA PHE A 43 -57.50 21.00 12.60
C PHE A 43 -58.27 20.93 13.92
N ARG A 44 -57.57 20.80 15.07
CA ARG A 44 -58.21 20.87 16.39
C ARG A 44 -58.79 22.26 16.65
N GLN A 45 -58.01 23.32 16.39
CA GLN A 45 -58.45 24.69 16.57
C GLN A 45 -59.67 25.02 15.68
N LEU A 46 -59.61 24.67 14.39
CA LEU A 46 -60.73 24.87 13.46
C LEU A 46 -62.00 24.13 13.92
N LEU A 47 -61.87 22.92 14.45
CA LEU A 47 -63.03 22.17 14.99
C LEU A 47 -63.63 22.85 16.24
N GLU A 48 -62.79 23.38 17.13
CA GLU A 48 -63.26 24.11 18.31
C GLU A 48 -63.92 25.44 17.91
N ASP A 49 -63.37 26.16 16.94
CA ASP A 49 -63.96 27.41 16.45
C ASP A 49 -65.26 27.16 15.68
N TRP A 50 -65.34 26.06 14.92
CA TRP A 50 -66.58 25.60 14.27
C TRP A 50 -67.72 25.39 15.25
N LYS A 51 -67.44 24.79 16.42
CA LYS A 51 -68.45 24.51 17.47
C LYS A 51 -68.99 25.78 18.13
N LYS A 52 -68.21 26.86 18.17
CA LYS A 52 -68.61 28.14 18.76
C LYS A 52 -69.56 28.93 17.86
N LEU A 53 -69.55 28.64 16.55
CA LEU A 53 -70.41 29.33 15.59
C LEU A 53 -71.87 28.84 15.69
N PRO A 54 -72.86 29.74 15.52
CA PRO A 54 -74.26 29.35 15.53
C PRO A 54 -74.61 28.43 14.35
N ARG A 55 -75.74 27.72 14.47
CA ARG A 55 -76.23 26.87 13.38
C ARG A 55 -76.87 27.72 12.29
N ILE A 56 -76.56 27.39 11.04
CA ILE A 56 -77.20 27.95 9.85
C ILE A 56 -78.27 26.99 9.32
N ASP A 57 -78.80 27.23 8.13
CA ASP A 57 -79.71 26.28 7.50
C ASP A 57 -79.05 24.90 7.36
N ARG A 58 -79.84 23.85 7.61
CA ARG A 58 -79.32 22.48 7.73
C ARG A 58 -78.58 22.01 6.48
N ALA A 59 -79.11 22.32 5.29
CA ALA A 59 -78.53 21.87 4.03
C ALA A 59 -77.12 22.45 3.83
N THR A 60 -76.93 23.74 4.08
CA THR A 60 -75.62 24.40 3.95
C THR A 60 -74.65 23.93 5.04
N ASP A 61 -75.12 23.78 6.28
CA ASP A 61 -74.30 23.30 7.40
C ASP A 61 -73.78 21.88 7.14
N ASP A 62 -74.66 20.97 6.70
CA ASP A 62 -74.31 19.58 6.38
C ASP A 62 -73.29 19.50 5.23
N ALA A 63 -73.45 20.34 4.19
CA ALA A 63 -72.53 20.39 3.05
C ALA A 63 -71.13 20.89 3.44
N LEU A 64 -71.05 22.00 4.21
CA LEU A 64 -69.77 22.55 4.67
C LEU A 64 -69.09 21.61 5.68
N TRP A 65 -69.87 20.99 6.57
CA TRP A 65 -69.36 19.98 7.51
C TRP A 65 -68.79 18.75 6.78
N HIS A 66 -69.48 18.26 5.74
CA HIS A 66 -69.00 17.14 4.94
C HIS A 66 -67.64 17.47 4.29
N ARG A 67 -67.49 18.67 3.71
CA ARG A 67 -66.20 19.14 3.14
C ARG A 67 -65.10 19.21 4.21
N PHE A 68 -65.37 19.83 5.35
CA PHE A 68 -64.43 19.92 6.47
C PHE A 68 -63.98 18.53 6.97
N SER A 69 -64.94 17.62 7.21
CA SER A 69 -64.67 16.26 7.67
C SER A 69 -63.88 15.44 6.63
N SER A 70 -64.20 15.60 5.35
CA SER A 70 -63.47 14.96 4.24
C SER A 70 -62.01 15.45 4.16
N ALA A 71 -61.79 16.75 4.30
CA ALA A 71 -60.44 17.34 4.34
C ALA A 71 -59.63 16.80 5.52
N ARG A 72 -60.21 16.77 6.74
CA ARG A 72 -59.57 16.18 7.93
C ARG A 72 -59.24 14.70 7.75
N THR A 73 -60.16 13.93 7.17
CA THR A 73 -59.97 12.49 6.90
C THR A 73 -58.83 12.28 5.91
N THR A 74 -58.78 13.08 4.84
CA THR A 74 -57.72 13.04 3.83
C THR A 74 -56.36 13.37 4.43
N TYR A 75 -56.27 14.45 5.21
CA TYR A 75 -55.04 14.82 5.93
C TYR A 75 -54.55 13.69 6.85
N THR A 76 -55.44 13.13 7.67
CA THR A 76 -55.08 12.08 8.64
C THR A 76 -54.58 10.82 7.94
N ARG A 77 -55.23 10.42 6.84
CA ARG A 77 -54.81 9.30 5.99
C ARG A 77 -53.43 9.53 5.38
N ARG A 78 -53.21 10.70 4.76
CA ARG A 78 -51.91 11.06 4.16
C ARG A 78 -50.79 11.13 5.19
N ARG A 79 -51.06 11.72 6.36
CA ARG A 79 -50.12 11.77 7.48
C ARG A 79 -49.72 10.36 7.92
N LYS A 80 -50.70 9.47 8.10
CA LYS A 80 -50.43 8.07 8.48
C LYS A 80 -49.56 7.37 7.42
N ALA A 81 -49.88 7.54 6.14
CA ALA A 81 -49.09 6.98 5.05
C ALA A 81 -47.65 7.50 5.04
N GLN A 82 -47.45 8.81 5.18
CA GLN A 82 -46.12 9.42 5.21
C GLN A 82 -45.24 8.90 6.35
N PHE A 83 -45.78 8.81 7.57
CA PHE A 83 -45.02 8.28 8.71
C PHE A 83 -44.76 6.77 8.59
N ALA A 84 -45.70 6.01 8.00
CA ALA A 84 -45.48 4.59 7.72
C ALA A 84 -44.37 4.40 6.69
N GLU A 85 -44.37 5.18 5.60
CA GLU A 85 -43.32 5.15 4.59
C GLU A 85 -41.95 5.57 5.16
N GLN A 86 -41.91 6.66 5.94
CA GLN A 86 -40.69 7.11 6.60
C GLN A 86 -40.15 6.05 7.56
N SER A 87 -41.02 5.42 8.36
CA SER A 87 -40.64 4.34 9.27
C SER A 87 -40.13 3.10 8.53
N ALA A 88 -40.75 2.75 7.39
CA ALA A 88 -40.30 1.64 6.56
C ALA A 88 -38.90 1.90 5.98
N ARG A 89 -38.69 3.09 5.40
CA ARG A 89 -37.38 3.52 4.88
C ARG A 89 -36.29 3.51 5.96
N TRP A 90 -36.60 3.97 7.17
CA TRP A 90 -35.67 3.90 8.29
C TRP A 90 -35.38 2.46 8.73
N GLY A 91 -36.40 1.60 8.74
CA GLY A 91 -36.24 0.17 9.03
C GLY A 91 -35.34 -0.55 8.01
N GLU A 92 -35.53 -0.27 6.73
CA GLU A 92 -34.67 -0.80 5.65
C GLU A 92 -33.22 -0.33 5.79
N ALA A 93 -33.01 0.99 5.99
CA ALA A 93 -31.69 1.55 6.21
C ALA A 93 -31.00 0.94 7.44
N LYS A 94 -31.76 0.71 8.52
CA LYS A 94 -31.26 0.06 9.74
C LYS A 94 -30.77 -1.35 9.44
N ALA A 95 -31.61 -2.18 8.80
CA ALA A 95 -31.29 -3.56 8.51
C ALA A 95 -30.05 -3.70 7.61
N VAL A 96 -29.92 -2.83 6.60
CA VAL A 96 -28.72 -2.80 5.74
C VAL A 96 -27.46 -2.44 6.54
N LYS A 97 -27.56 -1.45 7.45
CA LYS A 97 -26.42 -1.07 8.31
C LYS A 97 -26.03 -2.17 9.30
N GLU A 98 -27.00 -2.88 9.87
CA GLU A 98 -26.76 -4.03 10.74
C GLU A 98 -26.05 -5.17 9.97
N GLN A 99 -26.45 -5.45 8.74
CA GLN A 99 -25.76 -6.43 7.87
C GLN A 99 -24.31 -6.01 7.58
N ILE A 100 -24.09 -4.72 7.26
CA ILE A 100 -22.74 -4.18 7.05
C ILE A 100 -21.87 -4.35 8.30
N ILE A 101 -22.41 -4.13 9.50
CA ILE A 101 -21.69 -4.31 10.76
C ILE A 101 -21.32 -5.78 10.97
N GLU A 102 -22.24 -6.71 10.68
CA GLU A 102 -21.95 -8.14 10.81
C GLU A 102 -20.84 -8.59 9.86
N GLU A 103 -20.90 -8.16 8.59
CA GLU A 103 -19.83 -8.41 7.63
C GLU A 103 -18.50 -7.78 8.08
N ALA A 104 -18.53 -6.53 8.56
CA ALA A 104 -17.35 -5.86 9.12
C ALA A 104 -16.77 -6.59 10.33
N ARG A 105 -17.61 -7.19 11.18
CA ARG A 105 -17.18 -7.94 12.36
C ARG A 105 -16.37 -9.17 11.97
N SER A 106 -16.76 -9.86 10.90
CA SER A 106 -16.01 -11.00 10.37
C SER A 106 -14.63 -10.62 9.79
N LEU A 107 -14.45 -9.35 9.43
CA LEU A 107 -13.24 -8.82 8.81
C LEU A 107 -12.28 -8.12 9.78
N ALA A 108 -12.76 -7.74 10.97
CA ALA A 108 -12.03 -6.86 11.89
C ALA A 108 -10.69 -7.45 12.38
N ASP A 109 -10.62 -8.78 12.52
CA ASP A 109 -9.42 -9.52 12.96
C ASP A 109 -8.60 -10.12 11.81
N SER A 110 -8.99 -9.86 10.56
CA SER A 110 -8.27 -10.38 9.39
C SER A 110 -6.89 -9.75 9.28
N THR A 111 -5.87 -10.60 9.04
CA THR A 111 -4.51 -10.16 8.72
C THR A 111 -4.25 -10.11 7.20
N ASP A 112 -5.27 -10.41 6.38
CA ASP A 112 -5.17 -10.27 4.93
C ASP A 112 -5.40 -8.80 4.54
N TRP A 113 -4.38 -7.97 4.78
CA TRP A 113 -4.47 -6.52 4.81
C TRP A 113 -4.99 -5.90 3.51
N GLY A 114 -4.61 -6.44 2.35
CA GLY A 114 -4.94 -5.89 1.04
C GLY A 114 -6.43 -6.08 0.68
N PRO A 115 -6.88 -7.33 0.48
CA PRO A 115 -8.27 -7.67 0.20
C PRO A 115 -9.23 -7.13 1.26
N THR A 116 -8.90 -7.26 2.55
CA THR A 116 -9.76 -6.78 3.64
C THR A 116 -9.92 -5.25 3.63
N SER A 117 -8.86 -4.50 3.30
CA SER A 117 -8.96 -3.04 3.09
C SER A 117 -9.89 -2.69 1.92
N GLY A 118 -9.92 -3.52 0.87
CA GLY A 118 -10.88 -3.40 -0.23
C GLY A 118 -12.31 -3.58 0.26
N ALA A 119 -12.56 -4.69 0.96
CA ALA A 119 -13.87 -5.01 1.52
C ALA A 119 -14.42 -3.91 2.45
N PHE A 120 -13.59 -3.33 3.32
CA PHE A 120 -14.01 -2.20 4.17
C PHE A 120 -14.38 -0.93 3.38
N ARG A 121 -13.77 -0.68 2.21
CA ARG A 121 -14.17 0.43 1.32
C ARG A 121 -15.54 0.17 0.68
N ASP A 122 -15.81 -1.07 0.30
CA ASP A 122 -17.09 -1.47 -0.28
C ASP A 122 -18.20 -1.41 0.76
N LEU A 123 -17.94 -1.88 1.98
CA LEU A 123 -18.84 -1.75 3.14
C LEU A 123 -19.16 -0.28 3.41
N MET A 124 -18.17 0.61 3.40
CA MET A 124 -18.37 2.06 3.58
C MET A 124 -19.18 2.69 2.43
N THR A 125 -19.04 2.18 1.21
CA THR A 125 -19.84 2.62 0.06
C THR A 125 -21.30 2.22 0.22
N ARG A 126 -21.56 0.96 0.60
CA ARG A 126 -22.90 0.47 0.92
C ARG A 126 -23.53 1.21 2.11
N TRP A 127 -22.72 1.52 3.12
CA TRP A 127 -23.16 2.29 4.29
C TRP A 127 -23.72 3.66 3.91
N LYS A 128 -23.00 4.38 3.05
CA LYS A 128 -23.44 5.70 2.54
C LYS A 128 -24.69 5.58 1.68
N ALA A 129 -24.80 4.51 0.89
CA ALA A 129 -25.97 4.26 0.04
C ALA A 129 -27.24 3.89 0.84
N ALA A 130 -27.09 3.26 2.02
CA ALA A 130 -28.21 2.81 2.84
C ALA A 130 -29.09 3.95 3.40
N GLY A 131 -28.58 5.19 3.47
CA GLY A 131 -29.33 6.32 4.03
C GLY A 131 -29.36 6.35 5.57
N SER A 132 -30.44 6.89 6.16
CA SER A 132 -30.55 7.12 7.61
C SER A 132 -31.57 6.17 8.25
N ALA A 133 -31.22 5.59 9.40
CA ALA A 133 -32.03 4.65 10.19
C ALA A 133 -32.79 5.32 11.35
N ALA A 134 -33.05 6.63 11.25
CA ALA A 134 -33.38 7.54 12.34
C ALA A 134 -32.17 7.87 13.24
N ARG A 135 -32.15 9.10 13.75
CA ARG A 135 -30.99 9.67 14.45
C ARG A 135 -30.52 8.85 15.66
N GLU A 136 -31.46 8.29 16.43
CA GLU A 136 -31.15 7.50 17.62
C GLU A 136 -30.39 6.20 17.30
N HIS A 137 -30.65 5.58 16.16
CA HIS A 137 -29.99 4.34 15.74
C HIS A 137 -28.71 4.62 14.94
N ASP A 138 -28.71 5.65 14.10
CA ASP A 138 -27.58 5.98 13.24
C ASP A 138 -26.28 6.20 14.02
N ASP A 139 -26.33 6.94 15.13
CA ASP A 139 -25.13 7.25 15.92
C ASP A 139 -24.52 5.97 16.53
N LYS A 140 -25.36 5.06 17.02
CA LYS A 140 -24.92 3.79 17.62
C LYS A 140 -24.33 2.85 16.57
N LEU A 141 -25.04 2.65 15.45
CA LEU A 141 -24.59 1.81 14.36
C LEU A 141 -23.27 2.35 13.78
N TRP A 142 -23.18 3.67 13.61
CA TRP A 142 -21.96 4.31 13.09
C TRP A 142 -20.78 4.12 14.03
N ALA A 143 -20.97 4.30 15.34
CA ALA A 143 -19.92 4.07 16.31
C ALA A 143 -19.41 2.61 16.28
N GLU A 144 -20.31 1.63 16.15
CA GLU A 144 -19.94 0.22 16.02
C GLU A 144 -19.13 -0.05 14.74
N PHE A 145 -19.64 0.38 13.57
CA PHE A 145 -18.96 0.18 12.31
C PHE A 145 -17.59 0.87 12.28
N ARG A 146 -17.50 2.09 12.82
CA ARG A 146 -16.25 2.84 12.90
C ARG A 146 -15.24 2.17 13.82
N GLY A 147 -15.69 1.61 14.95
CA GLY A 147 -14.85 0.85 15.87
C GLY A 147 -14.23 -0.39 15.21
N LEU A 148 -15.01 -1.14 14.41
CA LEU A 148 -14.50 -2.28 13.65
C LEU A 148 -13.47 -1.87 12.59
N GLN A 149 -13.70 -0.73 11.92
CA GLN A 149 -12.70 -0.15 11.01
C GLN A 149 -11.41 0.23 11.76
N ASP A 150 -11.53 0.88 12.93
CA ASP A 150 -10.37 1.28 13.74
C ASP A 150 -9.57 0.08 14.24
N GLN A 151 -10.24 -1.01 14.64
CA GLN A 151 -9.58 -2.25 15.03
C GLN A 151 -8.72 -2.80 13.88
N PHE A 152 -9.30 -2.98 12.70
CA PHE A 152 -8.58 -3.52 11.54
C PHE A 152 -7.43 -2.61 11.08
N PHE A 153 -7.71 -1.32 10.86
CA PHE A 153 -6.69 -0.38 10.36
C PHE A 153 -5.63 -0.07 11.42
N GLY A 154 -5.99 -0.09 12.71
CA GLY A 154 -5.04 0.00 13.82
C GLY A 154 -4.09 -1.20 13.85
N ALA A 155 -4.63 -2.42 13.76
CA ALA A 155 -3.82 -3.64 13.71
C ALA A 155 -2.89 -3.67 12.48
N ARG A 156 -3.40 -3.26 11.31
CA ARG A 156 -2.60 -3.15 10.09
C ARG A 156 -1.43 -2.16 10.24
N THR A 157 -1.70 -0.97 10.79
CA THR A 157 -0.67 0.04 11.02
C THR A 157 0.37 -0.46 12.01
N ALA A 158 -0.06 -1.08 13.11
CA ALA A 158 0.85 -1.67 14.10
C ALA A 158 1.75 -2.75 13.48
N ALA A 159 1.19 -3.64 12.66
CA ALA A 159 1.95 -4.66 11.95
C ALA A 159 2.98 -4.07 10.98
N GLN A 160 2.61 -3.01 10.25
CA GLN A 160 3.54 -2.31 9.36
C GLN A 160 4.66 -1.64 10.15
N SER A 161 4.34 -0.94 11.25
CA SER A 161 5.33 -0.28 12.08
C SER A 161 6.32 -1.27 12.71
N ALA A 162 5.84 -2.42 13.18
CA ALA A 162 6.70 -3.47 13.72
C ALA A 162 7.65 -4.03 12.64
N GLN A 163 7.16 -4.23 11.42
CA GLN A 163 8.00 -4.65 10.29
C GLN A 163 9.05 -3.60 9.92
N ASP A 164 8.65 -2.33 9.90
CA ASP A 164 9.56 -1.23 9.57
C ASP A 164 10.67 -1.09 10.64
N GLU A 165 10.34 -1.28 11.91
CA GLU A 165 11.28 -1.30 13.03
C GLU A 165 12.24 -2.49 12.92
N GLU A 166 11.74 -3.70 12.66
CA GLU A 166 12.55 -4.90 12.42
C GLU A 166 13.54 -4.67 11.27
N PHE A 167 13.06 -4.16 10.14
CA PHE A 167 13.89 -3.91 8.97
C PHE A 167 14.95 -2.84 9.24
N SER A 168 14.59 -1.78 9.97
CA SER A 168 15.53 -0.73 10.37
C SER A 168 16.62 -1.27 11.30
N GLY A 169 16.27 -2.14 12.26
CA GLY A 169 17.25 -2.83 13.10
C GLY A 169 18.19 -3.73 12.30
N ASN A 170 17.63 -4.52 11.36
CA ASN A 170 18.41 -5.37 10.47
C ASN A 170 19.35 -4.54 9.57
N LEU A 171 18.93 -3.35 9.13
CA LEU A 171 19.76 -2.46 8.33
C LEU A 171 21.00 -2.04 9.11
N VAL A 172 20.85 -1.55 10.34
CA VAL A 172 21.97 -1.15 11.20
C VAL A 172 22.93 -2.32 11.40
N ALA A 173 22.41 -3.51 11.74
CA ALA A 173 23.25 -4.69 11.93
C ALA A 173 24.01 -5.10 10.66
N LYS A 174 23.38 -5.02 9.49
CA LYS A 174 24.02 -5.30 8.20
C LYS A 174 25.08 -4.27 7.83
N GLU A 175 24.85 -2.99 8.13
CA GLU A 175 25.82 -1.93 7.89
C GLU A 175 27.07 -2.09 8.77
N GLU A 176 26.89 -2.43 10.04
CA GLU A 176 28.00 -2.74 10.97
C GLU A 176 28.78 -3.98 10.52
N LEU A 177 28.07 -5.04 10.12
CA LEU A 177 28.70 -6.26 9.62
C LEU A 177 29.47 -6.00 8.32
N LEU A 178 28.91 -5.21 7.40
CA LEU A 178 29.58 -4.77 6.18
C LEU A 178 30.84 -3.96 6.49
N ALA A 179 30.78 -3.00 7.40
CA ALA A 179 31.95 -2.21 7.77
C ALA A 179 33.08 -3.08 8.35
N LYS A 180 32.75 -4.08 9.17
CA LYS A 180 33.71 -5.07 9.69
C LYS A 180 34.30 -5.93 8.57
N ALA A 181 33.48 -6.40 7.64
CA ALA A 181 33.92 -7.21 6.50
C ALA A 181 34.82 -6.41 5.55
N GLU A 182 34.44 -5.17 5.21
CA GLU A 182 35.25 -4.28 4.39
C GLU A 182 36.63 -4.03 5.01
N ALA A 183 36.70 -3.76 6.32
CA ALA A 183 37.95 -3.49 7.01
C ALA A 183 38.85 -4.73 7.20
N SER A 184 38.25 -5.93 7.29
CA SER A 184 38.99 -7.19 7.55
C SER A 184 39.40 -7.93 6.28
N ILE A 185 38.59 -7.86 5.22
CA ILE A 185 38.82 -8.58 3.95
C ILE A 185 39.59 -7.71 2.96
N VAL A 186 39.35 -6.39 2.96
CA VAL A 186 39.96 -5.46 2.00
C VAL A 186 40.94 -4.53 2.73
N PRO A 187 42.23 -4.48 2.33
CA PRO A 187 42.86 -5.14 1.18
C PRO A 187 43.14 -6.64 1.39
N VAL A 188 43.00 -7.43 0.32
CA VAL A 188 43.24 -8.88 0.33
C VAL A 188 44.75 -9.15 0.41
N LYS A 189 45.19 -9.73 1.53
CA LYS A 189 46.60 -10.14 1.75
C LYS A 189 46.83 -11.62 1.51
N ASP A 190 45.84 -12.43 1.89
CA ASP A 190 45.84 -13.88 1.74
C ASP A 190 44.50 -14.30 1.13
N VAL A 191 44.56 -14.99 0.00
CA VAL A 191 43.39 -15.32 -0.82
C VAL A 191 42.51 -16.35 -0.12
N GLU A 192 43.09 -17.41 0.45
CA GLU A 192 42.30 -18.47 1.11
C GLU A 192 41.55 -17.95 2.34
N SER A 193 42.23 -17.17 3.19
CA SER A 193 41.62 -16.52 4.36
C SER A 193 40.54 -15.52 3.97
N ALA A 194 40.79 -14.69 2.94
CA ALA A 194 39.80 -13.73 2.46
C ALA A 194 38.52 -14.43 1.93
N ARG A 195 38.66 -15.56 1.23
CA ARG A 195 37.51 -16.37 0.78
C ARG A 195 36.74 -16.98 1.94
N ALA A 196 37.43 -17.52 2.93
CA ALA A 196 36.81 -18.09 4.11
C ALA A 196 36.05 -17.00 4.89
N ALA A 197 36.69 -15.85 5.14
CA ALA A 197 36.07 -14.71 5.80
C ALA A 197 34.86 -14.16 5.03
N PHE A 198 34.95 -14.04 3.70
CA PHE A 198 33.84 -13.59 2.87
C PHE A 198 32.65 -14.57 2.92
N ARG A 199 32.90 -15.89 2.95
CA ARG A 199 31.84 -16.90 3.11
C ARG A 199 31.13 -16.75 4.45
N THR A 200 31.88 -16.66 5.55
CA THR A 200 31.31 -16.44 6.90
C THR A 200 30.50 -15.14 6.95
N PHE A 201 31.04 -14.06 6.38
CA PHE A 201 30.33 -12.79 6.27
C PHE A 201 28.99 -12.94 5.54
N LEU A 202 28.95 -13.63 4.40
CA LEU A 202 27.70 -13.82 3.65
C LEU A 202 26.67 -14.62 4.46
N GLU A 203 27.10 -15.66 5.17
CA GLU A 203 26.22 -16.45 6.04
C GLU A 203 25.58 -15.57 7.13
N GLU A 204 26.39 -14.79 7.85
CA GLU A 204 25.92 -13.85 8.87
C GLU A 204 25.03 -12.75 8.28
N TYR A 205 25.41 -12.21 7.11
CA TYR A 205 24.68 -11.15 6.42
C TYR A 205 23.30 -11.61 5.94
N HIS A 206 23.17 -12.86 5.49
CA HIS A 206 21.89 -13.44 5.10
C HIS A 206 21.03 -13.82 6.31
N ALA A 207 21.65 -14.21 7.43
CA ALA A 207 20.93 -14.52 8.67
C ALA A 207 20.23 -13.30 9.30
N LEU A 208 20.76 -12.08 9.08
CA LEU A 208 20.17 -10.82 9.55
C LEU A 208 18.84 -10.42 8.88
N GLY A 209 18.33 -11.21 7.93
CA GLY A 209 16.98 -11.00 7.38
C GLY A 209 16.87 -9.84 6.38
N LYS A 210 15.68 -9.23 6.34
CA LYS A 210 15.32 -8.19 5.35
C LYS A 210 15.58 -6.78 5.89
N VAL A 211 15.79 -5.86 4.96
CA VAL A 211 16.04 -4.43 5.22
C VAL A 211 15.05 -3.56 4.44
N PRO A 212 14.98 -2.24 4.71
CA PRO A 212 14.20 -1.31 3.90
C PRO A 212 14.62 -1.36 2.43
N ARG A 213 13.64 -1.26 1.53
CA ARG A 213 13.83 -1.46 0.08
C ARG A 213 14.80 -0.47 -0.56
N ASP A 214 14.80 0.76 -0.06
CA ASP A 214 15.69 1.84 -0.47
C ASP A 214 17.16 1.57 -0.11
N ALA A 215 17.41 0.88 1.02
CA ALA A 215 18.76 0.53 1.45
C ALA A 215 19.35 -0.69 0.71
N MET A 216 18.51 -1.60 0.20
CA MET A 216 18.94 -2.86 -0.43
C MET A 216 20.03 -2.65 -1.50
N ARG A 217 19.83 -1.71 -2.42
CA ARG A 217 20.77 -1.44 -3.52
C ARG A 217 22.14 -0.98 -3.01
N GLY A 218 22.15 -0.19 -1.94
CA GLY A 218 23.39 0.31 -1.35
C GLY A 218 24.21 -0.82 -0.74
N LEU A 219 23.55 -1.68 0.04
CA LEU A 219 24.22 -2.83 0.66
C LEU A 219 24.71 -3.84 -0.39
N ASP A 220 23.88 -4.16 -1.39
CA ASP A 220 24.25 -5.10 -2.46
C ASP A 220 25.50 -4.63 -3.22
N ASN A 221 25.62 -3.33 -3.48
CA ASN A 221 26.80 -2.78 -4.14
C ASN A 221 28.07 -2.93 -3.27
N ARG A 222 27.96 -2.75 -1.95
CA ARG A 222 29.07 -2.94 -1.01
C ARG A 222 29.49 -4.40 -0.93
N VAL A 223 28.53 -5.32 -0.81
CA VAL A 223 28.79 -6.78 -0.85
C VAL A 223 29.53 -7.17 -2.13
N ARG A 224 29.04 -6.70 -3.29
CA ARG A 224 29.68 -6.94 -4.59
C ARG A 224 31.09 -6.36 -4.68
N ALA A 225 31.36 -5.22 -4.05
CA ALA A 225 32.70 -4.64 -4.04
C ALA A 225 33.70 -5.54 -3.30
N ILE A 226 33.29 -6.12 -2.16
CA ILE A 226 34.10 -7.10 -1.42
C ILE A 226 34.31 -8.36 -2.28
N GLU A 227 33.24 -8.90 -2.85
CA GLU A 227 33.29 -10.07 -3.74
C GLU A 227 34.27 -9.87 -4.90
N GLN A 228 34.18 -8.71 -5.58
CA GLN A 228 35.07 -8.37 -6.69
C GLN A 228 36.53 -8.21 -6.23
N ALA A 229 36.77 -7.67 -5.03
CA ALA A 229 38.13 -7.57 -4.49
C ALA A 229 38.75 -8.95 -4.23
N VAL A 230 37.99 -9.86 -3.62
CA VAL A 230 38.42 -11.26 -3.38
C VAL A 230 38.66 -11.97 -4.69
N ARG A 231 37.69 -11.91 -5.62
CA ARG A 231 37.81 -12.54 -6.94
C ARG A 231 39.01 -12.01 -7.73
N LYS A 232 39.25 -10.70 -7.71
CA LYS A 232 40.41 -10.12 -8.39
C LYS A 232 41.72 -10.63 -7.79
N ALA A 233 41.82 -10.71 -6.47
CA ALA A 233 42.99 -11.26 -5.79
C ALA A 233 43.20 -12.75 -6.12
N GLU A 234 42.11 -13.54 -6.21
CA GLU A 234 42.18 -14.92 -6.71
C GLU A 234 42.71 -15.00 -8.14
N GLU A 235 42.19 -14.18 -9.05
CA GLU A 235 42.63 -14.14 -10.45
C GLU A 235 44.09 -13.71 -10.59
N ASP A 236 44.55 -12.77 -9.77
CA ASP A 236 45.94 -12.30 -9.77
C ASP A 236 46.89 -13.35 -9.18
N GLU A 237 46.52 -14.03 -8.09
CA GLU A 237 47.30 -15.14 -7.52
C GLU A 237 47.35 -16.34 -8.47
N TRP A 238 46.25 -16.68 -9.14
CA TRP A 238 46.23 -17.75 -10.14
C TRP A 238 47.14 -17.44 -11.33
N LYS A 239 47.16 -16.20 -11.85
CA LYS A 239 48.09 -15.81 -12.92
C LYS A 239 49.54 -15.93 -12.49
N ARG A 240 49.86 -15.59 -11.23
CA ARG A 240 51.21 -15.70 -10.65
C ARG A 240 51.64 -17.15 -10.47
N THR A 241 50.69 -18.02 -10.17
CA THR A 241 50.95 -19.44 -9.85
C THR A 241 50.56 -20.40 -10.98
N ASP A 242 50.16 -19.91 -12.16
CA ASP A 242 49.68 -20.70 -13.29
C ASP A 242 50.69 -21.82 -13.63
N PRO A 243 50.36 -23.08 -13.30
CA PRO A 243 51.30 -24.19 -13.47
C PRO A 243 51.69 -24.42 -14.92
N GLU A 244 50.76 -24.22 -15.87
CA GLU A 244 51.01 -24.42 -17.29
C GLU A 244 51.84 -23.28 -17.89
N ALA A 245 51.59 -22.03 -17.49
CA ALA A 245 52.43 -20.90 -17.92
C ALA A 245 53.84 -20.99 -17.35
N ARG A 246 53.96 -21.36 -16.07
CA ARG A 246 55.25 -21.63 -15.44
C ARG A 246 55.98 -22.77 -16.13
N GLN A 247 55.32 -23.91 -16.38
CA GLN A 247 55.92 -25.04 -17.09
C GLN A 247 56.39 -24.63 -18.50
N ARG A 248 55.58 -23.88 -19.26
CA ARG A 248 55.99 -23.36 -20.58
C ARG A 248 57.22 -22.44 -20.49
N ALA A 249 57.30 -21.61 -19.45
CA ALA A 249 58.49 -20.78 -19.21
C ALA A 249 59.72 -21.63 -18.87
N GLU A 250 59.57 -22.65 -18.02
CA GLU A 250 60.63 -23.62 -17.69
C GLU A 250 61.11 -24.38 -18.94
N GLU A 251 60.19 -24.87 -19.78
CA GLU A 251 60.49 -25.54 -21.05
C GLU A 251 61.23 -24.62 -22.04
N THR A 252 60.83 -23.34 -22.11
CA THR A 252 61.49 -22.35 -22.97
C THR A 252 62.93 -22.08 -22.52
N VAL A 253 63.15 -21.94 -21.21
CA VAL A 253 64.50 -21.80 -20.63
C VAL A 253 65.34 -23.03 -20.92
N ALA A 254 64.79 -24.24 -20.77
CA ALA A 254 65.48 -25.50 -21.06
C ALA A 254 65.86 -25.63 -22.54
N MET A 255 64.94 -25.28 -23.46
CA MET A 255 65.18 -25.29 -24.90
C MET A 255 66.31 -24.33 -25.31
N LEU A 256 66.29 -23.09 -24.83
CA LEU A 256 67.30 -22.08 -25.14
C LEU A 256 68.67 -22.46 -24.58
N SER A 257 68.72 -23.00 -23.35
CA SER A 257 69.97 -23.53 -22.76
C SER A 257 70.55 -24.67 -23.59
N ALA A 258 69.72 -25.64 -23.99
CA ALA A 258 70.17 -26.77 -24.79
C ALA A 258 70.69 -26.35 -26.18
N GLU A 259 70.13 -25.30 -26.78
CA GLU A 259 70.60 -24.78 -28.06
C GLU A 259 71.94 -24.02 -27.91
N ILE A 260 72.11 -23.27 -26.82
CA ILE A 260 73.39 -22.64 -26.47
C ILE A 260 74.46 -23.71 -26.27
N ASP A 261 74.18 -24.81 -25.55
CA ASP A 261 75.13 -25.90 -25.34
C ASP A 261 75.57 -26.56 -26.66
N LYS A 262 74.63 -26.77 -27.59
CA LYS A 262 74.96 -27.27 -28.94
C LYS A 262 75.82 -26.30 -29.72
N LEU A 263 75.52 -25.00 -29.66
CA LEU A 263 76.30 -23.97 -30.34
C LEU A 263 77.69 -23.85 -29.73
N ALA A 264 77.82 -23.96 -28.41
CA ALA A 264 79.09 -23.96 -27.70
C ALA A 264 79.96 -25.15 -28.13
N ALA A 265 79.39 -26.37 -28.16
CA ALA A 265 80.09 -27.56 -28.65
C ALA A 265 80.50 -27.44 -30.14
N LYS A 266 79.70 -26.75 -30.97
CA LYS A 266 80.07 -26.45 -32.37
C LYS A 266 81.19 -25.42 -32.46
N ALA A 267 81.17 -24.38 -31.62
CA ALA A 267 82.22 -23.38 -31.55
C ALA A 267 83.56 -24.03 -31.16
N GLU A 268 83.57 -24.85 -30.11
CA GLU A 268 84.76 -25.57 -29.63
C GLU A 268 85.34 -26.50 -30.72
N LYS A 269 84.48 -27.27 -31.39
CA LYS A 269 84.91 -28.13 -32.51
C LYS A 269 85.44 -27.34 -33.70
N ALA A 270 84.90 -26.14 -33.96
CA ALA A 270 85.36 -25.26 -35.03
C ALA A 270 86.72 -24.62 -34.70
N GLU A 271 86.94 -24.24 -33.44
CA GLU A 271 88.24 -23.76 -32.96
C GLU A 271 89.31 -24.85 -33.02
N ALA A 272 88.99 -26.07 -32.58
CA ALA A 272 89.91 -27.21 -32.59
C ALA A 272 90.41 -27.60 -33.99
N ARG A 273 89.62 -27.31 -35.04
CA ARG A 273 90.00 -27.55 -36.45
C ARG A 273 90.58 -26.31 -37.15
N GLY A 274 90.77 -25.20 -36.43
CA GLY A 274 91.33 -23.95 -36.98
C GLY A 274 90.37 -23.10 -37.82
N ASP A 275 89.07 -23.39 -37.80
CA ASP A 275 88.04 -22.70 -38.57
C ASP A 275 87.47 -21.50 -37.77
N GLN A 276 88.25 -20.43 -37.75
CA GLN A 276 87.96 -19.19 -37.02
C GLN A 276 86.64 -18.53 -37.42
N GLN A 277 86.23 -18.66 -38.69
CA GLN A 277 85.00 -18.05 -39.18
C GLN A 277 83.76 -18.79 -38.65
N ALA A 278 83.78 -20.12 -38.65
CA ALA A 278 82.68 -20.91 -38.09
C ALA A 278 82.59 -20.78 -36.56
N ALA A 279 83.74 -20.70 -35.87
CA ALA A 279 83.79 -20.45 -34.42
C ALA A 279 83.14 -19.11 -34.05
N LYS A 280 83.55 -18.02 -34.72
CA LYS A 280 82.99 -16.69 -34.49
C LYS A 280 81.48 -16.62 -34.76
N LYS A 281 81.01 -17.25 -35.84
CA LYS A 281 79.58 -17.31 -36.17
C LYS A 281 78.75 -18.06 -35.11
N ALA A 282 79.31 -19.14 -34.55
CA ALA A 282 78.67 -19.87 -33.46
C ALA A 282 78.64 -19.02 -32.18
N GLN A 283 79.72 -18.29 -31.86
CA GLN A 283 79.78 -17.36 -30.72
C GLN A 283 78.79 -16.19 -30.85
N ASP A 284 78.66 -15.58 -32.03
CA ASP A 284 77.68 -14.51 -32.29
C ASP A 284 76.24 -15.03 -32.10
N SER A 285 75.99 -16.28 -32.52
CA SER A 285 74.70 -16.94 -32.32
C SER A 285 74.46 -17.21 -30.83
N ILE A 286 75.46 -17.71 -30.09
CA ILE A 286 75.38 -17.90 -28.63
C ILE A 286 75.01 -16.59 -27.94
N ALA A 287 75.68 -15.48 -28.26
CA ALA A 287 75.37 -14.17 -27.67
C ALA A 287 73.91 -13.73 -27.90
N THR A 288 73.36 -14.04 -29.07
CA THR A 288 71.95 -13.79 -29.40
C THR A 288 71.01 -14.65 -28.55
N TYR A 289 71.26 -15.96 -28.49
CA TYR A 289 70.46 -16.89 -27.68
C TYR A 289 70.60 -16.62 -26.18
N GLN A 290 71.75 -16.15 -25.71
CA GLN A 290 71.98 -15.75 -24.33
C GLN A 290 71.05 -14.59 -23.93
N THR A 291 70.91 -13.59 -24.80
CA THR A 291 69.98 -12.46 -24.58
C THR A 291 68.54 -12.94 -24.44
N TRP A 292 68.12 -13.91 -25.26
CA TRP A 292 66.79 -14.52 -25.16
C TRP A 292 66.63 -15.40 -23.92
N LEU A 293 67.68 -16.13 -23.52
CA LEU A 293 67.69 -16.95 -22.31
C LEU A 293 67.54 -16.08 -21.06
N ASP A 294 68.23 -14.93 -21.01
CA ASP A 294 68.14 -14.00 -19.89
C ASP A 294 66.73 -13.40 -19.78
N GLN A 295 66.10 -13.07 -20.91
CA GLN A 295 64.69 -12.65 -20.95
C GLN A 295 63.75 -13.76 -20.48
N ALA A 296 63.94 -15.01 -20.94
CA ALA A 296 63.11 -16.15 -20.54
C ALA A 296 63.26 -16.47 -19.04
N LYS A 297 64.48 -16.36 -18.48
CA LYS A 297 64.74 -16.52 -17.05
C LYS A 297 64.11 -15.41 -16.22
N ALA A 298 64.11 -14.17 -16.71
CA ALA A 298 63.42 -13.07 -16.05
C ALA A 298 61.91 -13.33 -15.98
N THR A 299 61.29 -13.74 -17.09
CA THR A 299 59.88 -14.13 -17.14
C THR A 299 59.58 -15.30 -16.19
N LEU A 300 60.46 -16.31 -16.11
CA LEU A 300 60.29 -17.42 -15.17
C LEU A 300 60.37 -16.98 -13.70
N ALA A 301 61.28 -16.03 -13.39
CA ALA A 301 61.43 -15.48 -12.04
C ALA A 301 60.18 -14.68 -11.60
N ASP A 302 59.46 -14.06 -12.53
CA ASP A 302 58.22 -13.33 -12.24
C ASP A 302 57.07 -14.24 -11.74
N PHE A 303 57.10 -15.55 -12.02
CA PHE A 303 56.15 -16.53 -11.44
C PHE A 303 56.50 -16.97 -10.01
N THR A 304 57.62 -16.49 -9.45
CA THR A 304 58.10 -16.87 -8.10
C THR A 304 58.16 -15.71 -7.11
N ARG A 305 58.03 -14.46 -7.58
CA ARG A 305 57.84 -13.27 -6.73
C ARG A 305 56.39 -13.12 -6.33
#